data_AF-A0AB32TDB5-F1
#
_entry.id   AF-A0AB32TDB5-F1
#
_cell.length_a   1.000
_cell.length_b   1.000
_cell.length_c   1.000
_cell.angle_alpha   90.00
_cell.angle_beta   90.00
_cell.angle_gamma   90.00
#
_symmetry.space_group_name_H-M   'P 1'
#
loop_
_entity.id
_entity.type
_entity.pdbx_description
1 polymer ?
#
loop_
_entity_poly.entity_id
_entity_poly.type
_entity_poly.pdbx_seq_one_letter_code
_entity_poly.pdbx_strand_id
1 'polypeptide(L)'
;MKYINIAGHPEPLPLEIGLLILAHRGGKVPEIIELLDWQDQQDCYIMILERPSPCVDLFDFIMSLGSITERQAQKIMEQATTAGLMCCRRFWL
;
A
#
# COMPACT_ATOMS: atom_id res chain seq x y z
N MET A 1 12.32 -10.18 -11.12
CA MET A 1 11.74 -9.19 -10.18
C MET A 1 12.38 -7.84 -10.47
N LYS A 2 11.65 -6.72 -10.36
CA LYS A 2 12.24 -5.38 -10.48
C LYS A 2 12.80 -4.96 -9.13
N TYR A 3 13.88 -4.17 -9.12
CA TYR A 3 14.53 -3.66 -7.92
C TYR A 3 14.60 -2.13 -7.94
N ILE A 4 14.74 -1.52 -6.76
CA ILE A 4 14.84 -0.07 -6.56
C ILE A 4 15.92 0.23 -5.52
N ASN A 5 16.70 1.30 -5.76
CA ASN A 5 17.65 1.84 -4.79
C ASN A 5 16.94 2.87 -3.91
N ILE A 6 17.01 2.73 -2.59
CA ILE A 6 16.38 3.63 -1.63
C ILE A 6 17.43 4.13 -0.66
N ALA A 7 17.44 5.45 -0.42
CA ALA A 7 18.36 6.04 0.55
C ALA A 7 18.15 5.44 1.95
N GLY A 8 19.24 4.96 2.56
CA GLY A 8 19.22 4.26 3.85
C GLY A 8 19.32 2.74 3.74
N HIS A 9 19.17 2.15 2.55
CA HIS A 9 19.38 0.73 2.32
C HIS A 9 20.65 0.51 1.49
N PRO A 10 21.59 -0.34 1.94
CA PRO A 10 22.86 -0.54 1.23
C PRO A 10 22.70 -1.33 -0.07
N GLU A 11 21.73 -2.25 -0.10
CA GLU A 11 21.44 -3.10 -1.26
C GLU A 11 20.10 -2.69 -1.92
N PRO A 12 19.96 -2.88 -3.24
CA PRO A 12 18.69 -2.69 -3.93
C PRO A 12 17.59 -3.57 -3.33
N LEU A 13 16.41 -2.99 -3.11
CA LEU A 13 15.26 -3.73 -2.59
C LEU A 13 14.35 -4.19 -3.74
N PRO A 14 13.62 -5.31 -3.58
CA PRO A 14 12.51 -5.62 -4.47
C PRO A 14 11.56 -4.43 -4.59
N LEU A 15 11.09 -4.16 -5.81
CA LEU A 15 10.34 -2.95 -6.12
C LEU A 15 9.12 -2.75 -5.20
N GLU A 16 8.38 -3.82 -4.90
CA GLU A 16 7.20 -3.78 -4.04
C GLU A 16 7.53 -3.35 -2.61
N ILE A 17 8.56 -3.96 -2.01
CA ILE A 17 9.06 -3.62 -0.66
C ILE A 17 9.54 -2.17 -0.65
N GLY A 18 10.34 -1.79 -1.64
CA GLY A 18 10.88 -0.45 -1.71
C GLY A 18 9.82 0.63 -1.90
N LEU A 19 8.82 0.39 -2.74
CA LEU A 19 7.71 1.33 -2.93
C LEU A 19 6.85 1.42 -1.66
N LEU A 20 6.63 0.35 -0.91
CA LEU A 20 5.89 0.43 0.36
C LEU A 20 6.64 1.25 1.42
N ILE A 21 7.98 1.10 1.50
CA ILE A 21 8.84 1.91 2.38
C ILE A 21 8.76 3.38 1.99
N LEU A 22 8.94 3.70 0.70
CA LEU A 22 8.83 5.08 0.21
C LEU A 22 7.43 5.63 0.43
N ALA A 23 6.38 4.85 0.18
CA ALA A 23 5.00 5.25 0.40
C ALA A 23 4.68 5.57 1.86
N HIS A 24 5.53 5.18 2.82
CA HIS A 24 5.44 5.51 4.25
C HIS A 24 6.47 6.54 4.73
N ARG A 25 7.33 7.04 3.82
CA ARG A 25 8.31 8.10 4.11
C ARG A 25 7.58 9.36 4.59
N GLY A 26 7.90 9.81 5.79
CA GLY A 26 7.26 10.98 6.42
C GLY A 26 6.03 10.65 7.28
N GLY A 27 5.81 9.37 7.62
CA GLY A 27 4.81 8.94 8.59
C GLY A 27 3.64 8.16 7.97
N LYS A 28 2.78 7.61 8.82
CA LYS A 28 1.67 6.76 8.40
C LYS A 28 0.70 7.46 7.45
N VAL A 29 0.25 6.75 6.42
CA VAL A 29 -0.85 7.16 5.52
C VAL A 29 -1.99 6.17 5.70
N PRO A 30 -3.13 6.56 6.31
CA PRO A 30 -4.21 5.63 6.62
C PRO A 30 -4.78 4.88 5.40
N GLU A 31 -4.66 5.47 4.20
CA GLU A 31 -5.19 4.89 2.96
C GLU A 31 -4.24 3.89 2.27
N ILE A 32 -3.01 3.70 2.78
CA ILE A 32 -2.01 2.78 2.20
C ILE A 32 -1.61 1.75 3.25
N ILE A 33 -1.59 0.47 2.86
CA ILE A 33 -1.20 -0.62 3.74
C ILE A 33 0.27 -0.48 4.19
N GLU A 34 0.49 -0.45 5.50
CA GLU A 34 1.81 -0.33 6.10
C GLU A 34 2.60 -1.64 6.03
N LEU A 35 3.86 -1.56 5.58
CA LEU A 35 4.84 -2.63 5.71
C LEU A 35 5.46 -2.57 7.11
N LEU A 36 5.13 -3.54 7.96
CA LEU A 36 5.58 -3.61 9.35
C LEU A 36 6.98 -4.22 9.47
N ASP A 37 7.25 -5.25 8.67
CA ASP A 37 8.55 -5.92 8.58
C ASP A 37 8.65 -6.68 7.26
N TRP A 38 9.85 -7.09 6.87
CA TRP A 38 10.08 -7.97 5.75
C TRP A 38 11.38 -8.75 5.89
N GLN A 39 11.47 -9.88 5.21
CA GLN A 39 12.66 -10.73 5.21
C GLN A 39 12.97 -11.22 3.79
N ASP A 40 14.26 -11.30 3.50
CA ASP A 40 14.79 -11.95 2.31
C ASP A 40 15.12 -13.42 2.65
N GLN A 41 14.56 -14.35 1.88
CA GLN A 41 14.78 -15.79 2.01
C GLN A 41 15.27 -16.34 0.66
N GLN A 42 15.89 -17.52 0.65
CA GLN A 42 16.58 -18.06 -0.53
C GLN A 42 15.74 -18.03 -1.83
N ASP A 43 14.44 -18.34 -1.75
CA ASP A 43 13.55 -18.45 -2.91
C ASP A 43 12.32 -17.53 -2.83
N CYS A 44 12.21 -16.70 -1.78
CA CYS A 44 11.05 -15.84 -1.58
C CYS A 44 11.36 -14.60 -0.73
N TYR A 45 10.45 -13.63 -0.78
CA TYR A 45 10.40 -12.53 0.17
C TYR A 45 9.20 -12.72 1.09
N ILE A 46 9.40 -12.54 2.38
CA ILE A 46 8.32 -12.56 3.36
C ILE A 46 8.01 -11.11 3.73
N MET A 47 6.75 -10.69 3.62
CA MET A 47 6.30 -9.36 4.00
C MET A 47 5.28 -9.47 5.13
N ILE A 48 5.50 -8.69 6.19
CA ILE A 48 4.57 -8.53 7.30
C ILE A 48 3.84 -7.22 7.09
N LEU A 49 2.58 -7.30 6.69
CA LEU A 49 1.74 -6.13 6.39
C LEU A 49 0.76 -5.87 7.54
N GLU A 50 0.37 -4.62 7.71
CA GLU A 50 -0.78 -4.31 8.56
C GLU A 50 -2.04 -5.01 8.02
N ARG A 51 -2.99 -5.30 8.91
CA ARG A 51 -4.26 -5.91 8.54
C ARG A 51 -5.39 -5.26 9.34
N PRO A 52 -6.24 -4.43 8.69
CA PRO A 52 -7.45 -3.94 9.31
C PRO A 52 -8.35 -5.10 9.74
N SER A 53 -9.09 -4.95 10.85
CA SER A 53 -10.04 -5.96 11.31
C SER A 53 -11.29 -5.30 11.89
N PRO A 54 -12.50 -5.62 11.37
CA PRO A 54 -12.76 -6.48 10.22
C PRO A 54 -12.27 -5.85 8.89
N CYS A 55 -11.97 -6.69 7.90
CA CYS A 55 -11.61 -6.24 6.54
C CYS A 55 -12.27 -7.09 5.46
N VAL A 56 -12.58 -6.45 4.33
CA VAL A 56 -13.02 -7.06 3.08
C VAL A 56 -12.44 -6.24 1.94
N ASP A 57 -12.08 -6.85 0.83
CA ASP A 57 -11.66 -6.06 -0.33
C ASP A 57 -12.87 -5.37 -0.98
N LEU A 58 -12.59 -4.40 -1.86
CA LEU A 58 -13.63 -3.59 -2.46
C LEU A 58 -14.55 -4.41 -3.38
N PHE A 59 -14.03 -5.46 -4.02
CA PHE A 59 -14.80 -6.30 -4.93
C PHE A 59 -15.87 -7.08 -4.14
N ASP A 60 -15.45 -7.80 -3.12
CA ASP A 60 -16.34 -8.56 -2.24
C ASP A 60 -17.32 -7.64 -1.49
N PHE A 61 -16.87 -6.45 -1.08
CA PHE A 61 -17.75 -5.44 -0.48
C PHE A 61 -18.88 -5.05 -1.42
N ILE A 62 -18.57 -4.69 -2.68
CA ILE A 62 -19.58 -4.29 -3.67
C ILE A 62 -20.50 -5.48 -4.00
N MET A 63 -19.94 -6.68 -4.17
CA MET A 63 -20.73 -7.89 -4.42
C MET A 63 -21.70 -8.21 -3.28
N SER A 64 -21.28 -8.01 -2.02
CA SER A 64 -22.15 -8.23 -0.84
C SER A 64 -23.34 -7.27 -0.77
N LEU A 65 -23.20 -6.06 -1.32
CA LEU A 65 -24.26 -5.03 -1.34
C LEU A 65 -25.10 -5.08 -2.63
N GLY A 66 -24.59 -5.70 -3.70
CA GLY A 66 -25.17 -5.70 -5.05
C GLY A 66 -25.02 -4.38 -5.81
N SER A 67 -25.12 -3.25 -5.10
CA SER A 67 -24.82 -1.91 -5.61
C SER A 67 -24.40 -0.98 -4.47
N ILE A 68 -23.74 0.12 -4.81
CA ILE A 68 -23.37 1.17 -3.86
C ILE A 68 -24.03 2.50 -4.27
N THR A 69 -24.34 3.33 -3.28
CA THR A 69 -24.82 4.70 -3.50
C THR A 69 -23.69 5.59 -4.02
N GLU A 70 -24.03 6.67 -4.73
CA GLU A 70 -23.06 7.68 -5.16
C GLU A 70 -22.24 8.23 -3.99
N ARG A 71 -22.87 8.45 -2.83
CA ARG A 71 -22.19 8.89 -1.62
C ARG A 71 -21.15 7.88 -1.10
N GLN A 72 -21.43 6.57 -1.20
CA GLN A 72 -20.45 5.53 -0.87
C GLN A 72 -19.31 5.52 -1.88
N ALA A 73 -19.63 5.56 -3.18
CA ALA A 73 -18.65 5.61 -4.25
C ALA A 73 -17.73 6.83 -4.12
N GLN A 74 -18.28 8.02 -3.83
CA GLN A 74 -17.53 9.24 -3.62
C GLN A 74 -16.49 9.10 -2.51
N LYS A 75 -16.87 8.53 -1.35
CA LYS A 75 -15.95 8.30 -0.24
C LYS A 75 -14.83 7.32 -0.58
N ILE A 76 -15.17 6.22 -1.24
CA ILE A 76 -14.19 5.21 -1.67
C ILE A 76 -13.19 5.83 -2.65
N MET A 77 -13.69 6.59 -3.63
CA MET A 77 -12.86 7.26 -4.63
C MET A 77 -12.00 8.37 -4.02
N GLU A 78 -12.50 9.11 -3.04
CA GLU A 78 -11.74 10.12 -2.29
C GLU A 78 -10.54 9.50 -1.57
N GLN A 79 -10.75 8.38 -0.86
CA GLN A 79 -9.68 7.64 -0.18
C GLN A 79 -8.67 7.04 -1.17
N ALA A 80 -9.15 6.40 -2.25
CA ALA A 80 -8.27 5.83 -3.28
C ALA A 80 -7.43 6.91 -3.98
N THR A 81 -8.02 8.07 -4.26
CA THR A 81 -7.30 9.20 -4.86
C THR A 81 -6.28 9.79 -3.89
N THR A 82 -6.63 9.87 -2.61
CA THR A 82 -5.71 10.31 -1.54
C THR A 82 -4.51 9.36 -1.44
N ALA A 83 -4.72 8.04 -1.44
CA ALA A 83 -3.65 7.05 -1.48
C ALA A 83 -2.72 7.26 -2.70
N GLY A 84 -3.29 7.38 -3.90
CA GLY A 84 -2.53 7.61 -5.13
C GLY A 84 -1.71 8.91 -5.08
N LEU A 85 -2.31 10.00 -4.59
CA LEU A 85 -1.62 11.27 -4.41
C LEU A 85 -0.46 11.18 -3.41
N MET A 86 -0.65 10.48 -2.30
CA MET A 86 0.40 10.27 -1.29
C MET A 86 1.55 9.43 -1.84
N CYS A 87 1.26 8.37 -2.60
CA CYS A 87 2.26 7.61 -3.35
C CYS A 87 3.07 8.52 -4.28
N CYS A 88 2.41 9.32 -5.13
CA CYS A 88 3.11 10.24 -6.03
C CYS A 88 3.99 11.23 -5.26
N ARG A 89 3.49 11.84 -4.17
CA ARG A 89 4.26 12.81 -3.39
C ARG A 89 5.52 12.21 -2.74
N ARG A 90 5.50 10.93 -2.41
CA ARG A 90 6.59 10.27 -1.68
C ARG A 90 7.60 9.56 -2.57
N PHE A 91 7.26 9.26 -3.82
CA PHE A 91 8.18 8.63 -4.78
C PHE A 91 9.12 9.61 -5.47
N TRP A 92 8.81 10.90 -5.49
CA TRP A 92 9.60 11.93 -6.18
C TRP A 92 10.47 12.79 -5.25
N LEU A 93 10.60 12.43 -3.96
CA LEU A 93 11.46 13.07 -2.95
C LEU A 93 12.37 12.06 -2.27
#